data_AF-A0A4R5FU26-F1
#
_entry.id   AF-A0A4R5FU26-F1
#
_cell.length_a   1.000
_cell.length_b   1.000
_cell.length_c   1.000
_cell.angle_alpha   90.00
_cell.angle_beta   90.00
_cell.angle_gamma   90.00
#
_symmetry.space_group_name_H-M   'P 1'
#
loop_
_entity.id
_entity.type
_entity.pdbx_description
1 polymer ?
#
loop_
_entity_poly.entity_id
_entity_poly.type
_entity_poly.pdbx_seq_one_letter_code
_entity_poly.pdbx_strand_id
1 'polypeptide(L)'
;MVRAIAPVSDGFAEPFWLGLPYWLVGAILILALFGAFQVYYWVGRKLGEKLYDSRIGVRLGRERIAKIEQVVEKWGALAVYGCFWVPMLRHTLPWVAGALRVSYPWYVVASALGCLTWAPLWWFGGTAIVWGWLQLAAASPLTAAAVAVLAVAAVAAFVVRRRRRRRRDSEDEALVS
;
A
#
# COMPACT_ATOMS: atom_id res chain seq x y z
N MET A 1 36.41 8.17 -17.65
CA MET A 1 35.96 8.81 -16.40
C MET A 1 35.11 7.81 -15.63
N VAL A 2 35.74 7.03 -14.76
CA VAL A 2 35.08 6.11 -13.85
C VAL A 2 34.52 6.96 -12.71
N ARG A 3 33.19 7.07 -12.62
CA ARG A 3 32.53 7.79 -11.54
C ARG A 3 32.72 6.96 -10.28
N ALA A 4 33.52 7.47 -9.35
CA ALA A 4 33.73 6.88 -8.04
C ALA A 4 32.38 6.58 -7.40
N ILE A 5 32.16 5.31 -7.10
CA ILE A 5 31.06 4.80 -6.30
C ILE A 5 31.33 5.29 -4.88
N ALA A 6 30.67 6.39 -4.52
CA ALA A 6 30.76 6.98 -3.20
C ALA A 6 30.23 6.02 -2.12
N PRO A 7 30.81 6.04 -0.91
CA PRO A 7 30.43 5.14 0.17
C PRO A 7 28.96 5.34 0.55
N VAL A 8 28.31 4.23 0.89
CA VAL A 8 26.90 4.09 1.28
C VAL A 8 26.49 4.93 2.51
N SER A 9 27.39 5.74 3.08
CA SER A 9 27.13 6.61 4.23
C SER A 9 26.34 7.88 3.91
N ASP A 10 26.44 8.42 2.68
CA ASP A 10 25.99 9.80 2.39
C ASP A 10 24.63 9.85 1.65
N GLY A 11 24.07 8.69 1.29
CA GLY A 11 22.86 8.55 0.45
C GLY A 11 21.56 9.16 1.00
N PHE A 12 21.55 9.66 2.25
CA PHE A 12 20.44 10.40 2.82
C PHE A 12 20.43 11.89 2.42
N ALA A 13 21.60 12.48 2.22
CA ALA A 13 21.76 13.90 1.88
C ALA A 13 22.01 14.13 0.39
N GLU A 14 22.43 13.10 -0.34
CA GLU A 14 22.63 13.17 -1.78
C GLU A 14 21.31 13.57 -2.49
N PRO A 15 21.37 14.57 -3.39
CA PRO A 15 20.20 14.98 -4.14
C PRO A 15 19.67 13.79 -4.95
N PHE A 16 18.41 13.44 -4.71
CA PHE A 16 17.69 12.56 -5.61
C PHE A 16 17.55 13.24 -6.99
N TRP A 17 16.99 12.56 -7.99
CA TRP A 17 16.86 13.04 -9.38
C TRP A 17 16.32 14.47 -9.56
N LEU A 18 15.69 15.06 -8.54
CA LEU A 18 15.13 16.42 -8.51
C LEU A 18 16.03 17.49 -7.85
N GLY A 19 17.27 17.16 -7.46
CA GLY A 19 18.15 18.11 -6.75
C GLY A 19 17.78 18.33 -5.27
N LEU A 20 16.83 17.56 -4.74
CA LEU A 20 16.36 17.62 -3.35
C LEU A 20 16.93 16.45 -2.53
N PRO A 21 17.26 16.65 -1.25
CA PRO A 21 17.78 15.57 -0.41
C PRO A 21 16.75 14.46 -0.26
N TYR A 22 17.22 13.22 -0.24
CA TYR A 22 16.40 12.02 -0.32
C TYR A 22 15.33 11.92 0.80
N TRP A 23 15.66 12.35 2.01
CA TRP A 23 14.71 12.40 3.14
C TRP A 23 13.57 13.41 2.92
N LEU A 24 13.86 14.54 2.26
CA LEU A 24 12.87 15.58 1.98
C LEU A 24 11.88 15.13 0.92
N VAL A 25 12.35 14.41 -0.12
CA VAL A 25 11.47 13.79 -1.10
C VAL A 25 10.54 12.79 -0.41
N GLY A 26 11.06 11.96 0.50
CA GLY A 26 10.25 11.05 1.31
C GLY A 26 9.19 11.78 2.14
N ALA A 27 9.58 12.85 2.83
CA ALA A 27 8.65 13.68 3.62
C ALA A 27 7.55 14.32 2.76
N ILE A 28 7.90 14.86 1.60
CA ILE A 28 6.94 15.42 0.64
C ILE A 28 5.96 14.35 0.17
N LEU A 29 6.43 13.14 -0.16
CA LEU A 29 5.56 12.04 -0.58
C LEU A 29 4.62 11.58 0.54
N ILE A 30 5.10 11.54 1.78
CA ILE A 30 4.26 11.23 2.96
C ILE A 30 3.16 12.29 3.11
N LEU A 31 3.51 13.57 3.02
CA LEU A 31 2.55 14.68 3.11
C LEU A 31 1.56 14.68 1.95
N ALA A 32 2.02 14.45 0.73
CA ALA A 32 1.16 14.35 -0.45
C ALA A 32 0.19 13.17 -0.34
N LEU A 33 0.67 12.02 0.15
CA LEU A 33 -0.17 10.85 0.41
C LEU A 33 -1.22 11.18 1.47
N PHE A 34 -0.82 11.75 2.60
CA PHE A 34 -1.73 12.16 3.67
C PHE A 34 -2.78 13.15 3.18
N GLY A 35 -2.38 14.15 2.38
CA GLY A 35 -3.27 15.12 1.75
C GLY A 35 -4.29 14.45 0.83
N ALA A 36 -3.88 13.48 0.01
CA ALA A 36 -4.79 12.71 -0.82
C ALA A 36 -5.84 11.95 0.01
N PHE A 37 -5.43 11.36 1.15
CA PHE A 37 -6.37 10.71 2.08
C PHE A 37 -7.41 11.68 2.63
N GLN A 38 -6.99 12.90 3.01
CA GLN A 38 -7.94 13.93 3.44
C GLN A 38 -8.93 14.29 2.32
N VAL A 39 -8.44 14.47 1.09
CA VAL A 39 -9.32 14.74 -0.07
C VAL A 39 -10.35 13.62 -0.24
N TYR A 40 -9.93 12.36 -0.16
CA TYR A 40 -10.85 11.23 -0.29
C TYR A 40 -11.94 11.22 0.80
N TYR A 41 -11.57 11.51 2.04
CA TYR A 41 -12.53 11.62 3.14
C TYR A 41 -13.55 12.74 2.91
N TRP A 42 -13.08 13.93 2.51
CA TRP A 42 -13.97 15.08 2.28
C TRP A 42 -14.88 14.87 1.07
N VAL A 43 -14.36 14.25 0.00
CA VAL A 43 -15.17 13.90 -1.17
C VAL A 43 -16.23 12.86 -0.78
N GLY A 44 -15.87 11.83 -0.02
CA GLY A 44 -16.82 10.86 0.53
C GLY A 44 -17.89 11.51 1.42
N ARG A 45 -17.48 12.44 2.30
CA ARG A 45 -18.37 13.17 3.20
C ARG A 45 -19.36 14.08 2.46
N LYS A 46 -18.92 14.70 1.37
CA LYS A 46 -19.77 15.54 0.52
C LYS A 46 -20.76 14.71 -0.31
N LEU A 47 -20.35 13.51 -0.73
CA LEU A 47 -21.24 12.56 -1.43
C LEU A 47 -22.26 11.95 -0.47
N GLY A 48 -21.89 11.69 0.78
CA GLY A 48 -22.80 11.29 1.86
C GLY A 48 -23.71 10.11 1.46
N GLU A 49 -25.01 10.21 1.76
CA GLU A 49 -26.03 9.21 1.40
C GLU A 49 -26.17 9.00 -0.11
N LYS A 50 -25.83 10.01 -0.93
CA LYS A 50 -25.80 9.88 -2.39
C LYS A 50 -24.59 9.08 -2.89
N LEU A 51 -23.70 8.61 -2.02
CA LEU A 51 -22.59 7.74 -2.43
C LEU A 51 -23.13 6.52 -3.18
N TYR A 52 -24.20 5.90 -2.69
CA TYR A 52 -24.84 4.73 -3.27
C TYR A 52 -25.36 4.93 -4.69
N ASP A 53 -25.93 6.10 -4.97
CA ASP A 53 -26.50 6.43 -6.28
C ASP A 53 -25.55 7.25 -7.16
N SER A 54 -24.39 7.63 -6.65
CA SER A 54 -23.34 8.28 -7.42
C SER A 54 -22.69 7.30 -8.40
N ARG A 55 -22.12 7.83 -9.50
CA ARG A 55 -21.28 7.05 -10.45
C ARG A 55 -20.16 6.27 -9.75
N ILE A 56 -19.76 6.71 -8.57
CA ILE A 56 -18.65 6.15 -7.79
C ILE A 56 -19.13 4.97 -6.95
N GLY A 57 -20.31 5.05 -6.34
CA GLY A 57 -20.94 3.90 -5.67
C GLY A 57 -21.33 2.79 -6.64
N VAL A 58 -21.82 3.15 -7.83
CA VAL A 58 -22.09 2.19 -8.92
C VAL A 58 -20.80 1.50 -9.37
N ARG A 59 -19.69 2.23 -9.49
CA ARG A 59 -18.37 1.67 -9.88
C ARG A 59 -17.73 0.82 -8.79
N LEU A 60 -17.93 1.17 -7.52
CA LEU A 60 -17.44 0.42 -6.36
C LEU A 60 -18.23 -0.87 -6.13
N GLY A 61 -19.53 -0.84 -6.40
CA GLY A 61 -20.46 -1.94 -6.20
C GLY A 61 -21.02 -1.96 -4.78
N ARG A 62 -22.35 -2.11 -4.67
CA ARG A 62 -23.08 -2.05 -3.39
C ARG A 62 -22.58 -3.07 -2.37
N GLU A 63 -22.25 -4.29 -2.80
CA GLU A 63 -21.74 -5.34 -1.92
C GLU A 63 -20.37 -4.98 -1.31
N ARG A 64 -19.48 -4.32 -2.07
CA ARG A 64 -18.18 -3.87 -1.57
C ARG A 64 -18.32 -2.72 -0.59
N ILE A 65 -19.25 -1.80 -0.84
CA ILE A 65 -19.55 -0.71 0.09
C ILE A 65 -20.07 -1.31 1.40
N ALA A 66 -21.07 -2.18 1.36
CA ALA A 66 -21.64 -2.82 2.56
C ALA A 66 -20.59 -3.57 3.40
N LYS A 67 -19.66 -4.29 2.77
CA LYS A 67 -18.53 -4.93 3.49
C LYS A 67 -17.63 -3.92 4.18
N ILE A 68 -17.37 -2.78 3.54
CA ILE A 68 -16.53 -1.72 4.11
C ILE A 68 -17.26 -0.99 5.22
N GLU A 69 -18.57 -0.78 5.11
CA GLU A 69 -19.37 -0.24 6.20
C GLU A 69 -19.29 -1.11 7.45
N GLN A 70 -19.48 -2.44 7.31
CA GLN A 70 -19.31 -3.36 8.45
C GLN A 70 -17.91 -3.28 9.08
N VAL A 71 -16.87 -3.13 8.26
CA VAL A 71 -15.49 -2.98 8.75
C VAL A 71 -15.31 -1.65 9.47
N VAL A 72 -15.88 -0.56 8.93
CA VAL A 72 -15.81 0.78 9.54
C VAL A 72 -16.67 0.87 10.80
N GLU A 73 -17.83 0.21 10.85
CA GLU A 73 -18.65 0.11 12.07
C GLU A 73 -17.92 -0.68 13.17
N LYS A 74 -17.27 -1.79 12.80
CA LYS A 74 -16.58 -2.65 13.76
C LYS A 74 -15.26 -2.07 14.27
N TRP A 75 -14.49 -1.40 13.40
CA TRP A 75 -13.12 -0.97 13.71
C TRP A 75 -12.94 0.55 13.72
N GLY A 76 -13.92 1.32 13.24
CA GLY A 76 -13.88 2.78 13.21
C GLY A 76 -12.64 3.30 12.51
N ALA A 77 -11.84 4.07 13.24
CA ALA A 77 -10.59 4.62 12.74
C ALA A 77 -9.49 3.56 12.51
N LEU A 78 -9.49 2.43 13.23
CA LEU A 78 -8.52 1.35 12.98
C LEU A 78 -8.71 0.73 11.59
N ALA A 79 -9.94 0.76 11.05
CA ALA A 79 -10.21 0.36 9.66
C ALA A 79 -9.39 1.19 8.65
N VAL A 80 -9.22 2.48 8.94
CA VAL A 80 -8.47 3.43 8.11
C VAL A 80 -6.99 3.07 8.11
N TYR A 81 -6.43 2.69 9.25
CA TYR A 81 -5.06 2.16 9.30
C TYR A 81 -4.90 0.85 8.52
N GLY A 82 -5.86 -0.07 8.67
CA GLY A 82 -5.86 -1.35 7.95
C GLY A 82 -5.91 -1.21 6.42
N CYS A 83 -6.53 -0.14 5.90
CA CYS A 83 -6.67 0.07 4.46
C CYS A 83 -5.33 0.27 3.73
N PHE A 84 -4.27 0.70 4.42
CA PHE A 84 -2.94 0.86 3.83
C PHE A 84 -2.30 -0.47 3.40
N TRP A 85 -2.66 -1.57 4.07
CA TRP A 85 -2.12 -2.90 3.81
C TRP A 85 -2.90 -3.67 2.74
N VAL A 86 -4.11 -3.22 2.42
CA VAL A 86 -5.01 -3.91 1.48
C VAL A 86 -5.26 -2.98 0.28
N PRO A 87 -4.65 -3.23 -0.89
CA PRO A 87 -4.74 -2.35 -2.05
C PRO A 87 -6.18 -2.02 -2.47
N MET A 88 -7.08 -3.01 -2.35
CA MET A 88 -8.49 -2.83 -2.70
C MET A 88 -9.22 -1.87 -1.75
N LEU A 89 -8.86 -1.86 -0.46
CA LEU A 89 -9.50 -1.00 0.54
C LEU A 89 -8.92 0.42 0.55
N ARG A 90 -7.67 0.58 0.11
CA ARG A 90 -6.94 1.85 0.17
C ARG A 90 -7.66 3.05 -0.43
N HIS A 91 -8.41 2.85 -1.51
CA HIS A 91 -9.16 3.92 -2.16
C HIS A 91 -10.61 3.98 -1.72
N THR A 92 -11.25 2.82 -1.54
CA THR A 92 -12.67 2.76 -1.22
C THR A 92 -12.98 3.13 0.22
N LEU A 93 -12.14 2.70 1.16
CA LEU A 93 -12.39 2.85 2.59
C LEU A 93 -12.35 4.32 3.04
N PRO A 94 -11.40 5.17 2.60
CA PRO A 94 -11.45 6.61 2.89
C PRO A 94 -12.73 7.30 2.43
N TRP A 95 -13.25 6.89 1.27
CA TRP A 95 -14.49 7.44 0.72
C TRP A 95 -15.70 7.02 1.56
N VAL A 96 -15.81 5.73 1.87
CA VAL A 96 -16.91 5.19 2.68
C VAL A 96 -16.84 5.75 4.11
N ALA A 97 -15.64 5.87 4.70
CA ALA A 97 -15.44 6.49 6.01
C ALA A 97 -15.89 7.97 6.03
N GLY A 98 -15.66 8.70 4.93
CA GLY A 98 -16.21 10.04 4.73
C GLY A 98 -17.73 10.05 4.66
N ALA A 99 -18.33 9.17 3.86
CA ALA A 99 -19.77 9.07 3.68
C ALA A 99 -20.51 8.69 4.97
N LEU A 100 -19.93 7.76 5.76
CA LEU A 100 -20.41 7.37 7.08
C LEU A 100 -20.14 8.42 8.18
N ARG A 101 -19.50 9.55 7.84
CA ARG A 101 -19.15 10.63 8.77
C ARG A 101 -18.38 10.15 10.00
N VAL A 102 -17.46 9.21 9.82
CA VAL A 102 -16.51 8.77 10.86
C VAL A 102 -15.84 9.99 11.49
N SER A 103 -15.69 10.01 12.80
CA SER A 103 -15.09 11.15 13.53
C SER A 103 -13.75 11.59 12.89
N TYR A 104 -13.72 12.84 12.44
CA TYR A 104 -12.59 13.39 11.66
C TYR A 104 -11.26 13.37 12.43
N PRO A 105 -11.19 13.75 13.72
CA PRO A 105 -9.94 13.65 14.49
C PRO A 105 -9.38 12.23 14.51
N TRP A 106 -10.23 11.23 14.73
CA TRP A 106 -9.82 9.83 14.74
C TRP A 106 -9.40 9.34 13.36
N TYR A 107 -10.10 9.76 12.30
CA TYR A 107 -9.70 9.50 10.92
C TYR A 107 -8.32 10.07 10.60
N VAL A 108 -8.06 11.31 11.00
CA VAL A 108 -6.77 12.00 10.81
C VAL A 108 -5.66 11.25 11.53
N VAL A 109 -5.84 10.90 12.80
CA VAL A 109 -4.82 10.15 13.56
C VAL A 109 -4.54 8.80 12.90
N ALA A 110 -5.58 8.03 12.55
CA ALA A 110 -5.38 6.72 11.95
C ALA A 110 -4.76 6.78 10.54
N SER A 111 -5.17 7.75 9.72
CA SER A 111 -4.57 7.97 8.39
C SER A 111 -3.14 8.49 8.48
N ALA A 112 -2.82 9.35 9.44
CA ALA A 112 -1.46 9.83 9.69
C ALA A 112 -0.55 8.67 10.12
N LEU A 113 -0.99 7.84 11.07
CA LEU A 113 -0.26 6.65 11.49
C LEU A 113 -0.04 5.68 10.32
N GLY A 114 -1.06 5.45 9.49
CA GLY A 114 -0.95 4.59 8.31
C GLY A 114 0.03 5.14 7.27
N CYS A 115 -0.01 6.46 7.01
CA CYS A 115 0.97 7.10 6.12
C CYS A 115 2.38 6.99 6.69
N LEU A 116 2.56 7.23 7.99
CA LEU A 116 3.86 7.23 8.65
C LEU A 116 4.47 5.84 8.76
N THR A 117 3.68 4.77 8.82
CA THR A 117 4.23 3.40 8.81
C THR A 117 4.44 2.89 7.39
N TRP A 118 3.50 3.14 6.49
CA TRP A 118 3.51 2.54 5.15
C TRP A 118 4.44 3.26 4.18
N ALA A 119 4.43 4.59 4.15
CA ALA A 119 5.21 5.34 3.16
C ALA A 119 6.72 5.27 3.40
N PRO A 120 7.26 5.36 4.64
CA PRO A 120 8.68 5.12 4.88
C PRO A 120 9.11 3.70 4.55
N LEU A 121 8.26 2.70 4.82
CA LEU A 121 8.57 1.31 4.51
C LEU A 121 8.79 1.12 3.01
N TRP A 122 7.92 1.69 2.17
CA TRP A 122 8.07 1.60 0.71
C TRP A 122 9.14 2.53 0.17
N TRP A 123 9.26 3.74 0.71
CA TRP A 123 10.25 4.71 0.25
C TRP A 123 11.66 4.25 0.61
N PHE A 124 11.98 4.06 1.89
CA PHE A 124 13.32 3.65 2.33
C PHE A 124 13.59 2.18 2.03
N GLY A 125 12.64 1.29 2.32
CA GLY A 125 12.83 -0.15 2.08
C GLY A 125 12.83 -0.51 0.61
N GLY A 126 11.89 0.04 -0.17
CA GLY A 126 11.77 -0.25 -1.60
C GLY A 126 12.96 0.27 -2.40
N THR A 127 13.40 1.51 -2.13
CA THR A 127 14.58 2.06 -2.83
C THR A 127 15.85 1.32 -2.44
N ALA A 128 16.04 0.92 -1.17
CA ALA A 128 17.20 0.15 -0.75
C ALA A 128 17.29 -1.19 -1.48
N ILE A 129 16.16 -1.89 -1.65
CA ILE A 129 16.10 -3.14 -2.42
C ILE A 129 16.46 -2.90 -3.88
N VAL A 130 15.87 -1.88 -4.51
CA VAL A 130 16.13 -1.57 -5.92
C VAL A 130 17.58 -1.14 -6.14
N TRP A 131 18.14 -0.32 -5.26
CA TRP A 131 19.55 0.08 -5.32
C TRP A 131 20.49 -1.08 -5.10
N GLY A 132 20.21 -1.95 -4.11
CA GLY A 132 20.98 -3.17 -3.89
C GLY A 132 20.93 -4.10 -5.12
N TRP A 133 19.77 -4.20 -5.75
CA TRP A 133 19.59 -4.95 -6.99
C TRP A 133 20.42 -4.40 -8.15
N LEU A 134 20.36 -3.08 -8.36
CA LEU A 134 21.09 -2.41 -9.42
C LEU A 134 22.61 -2.51 -9.22
N GLN A 135 23.09 -2.42 -7.98
CA GLN A 135 24.50 -2.64 -7.67
C GLN A 135 24.93 -4.07 -7.96
N LEU A 136 24.12 -5.06 -7.58
CA LEU A 136 24.38 -6.46 -7.89
C LEU A 136 24.39 -6.70 -9.41
N ALA A 137 23.45 -6.11 -10.15
CA ALA A 137 23.37 -6.21 -11.60
C ALA A 137 24.55 -5.52 -12.31
N ALA A 138 25.05 -4.41 -11.76
CA ALA A 138 26.23 -3.72 -12.26
C ALA A 138 27.52 -4.52 -12.01
N ALA A 139 27.62 -5.21 -10.87
CA ALA A 139 28.78 -6.05 -10.54
C ALA A 139 28.78 -7.38 -11.31
N SER A 140 27.61 -8.04 -11.42
CA SER A 140 27.43 -9.24 -12.22
C SER A 140 25.97 -9.38 -12.66
N PRO A 141 25.66 -9.14 -13.95
CA PRO A 141 24.31 -9.26 -14.49
C PRO A 141 23.73 -10.67 -14.33
N LEU A 142 24.59 -11.70 -14.36
CA LEU A 142 24.20 -13.10 -14.24
C LEU A 142 23.75 -13.46 -12.82
N THR A 143 24.44 -12.98 -11.78
CA THR A 143 24.04 -13.26 -10.39
C THR A 143 22.77 -12.50 -10.04
N ALA A 144 22.60 -11.27 -10.51
CA ALA A 144 21.34 -10.56 -10.41
C ALA A 144 20.22 -11.36 -11.11
N ALA A 145 20.38 -11.75 -12.38
CA ALA A 145 19.37 -12.57 -13.06
C ALA A 145 19.02 -13.85 -12.27
N ALA A 146 20.01 -14.56 -11.72
CA ALA A 146 19.79 -15.76 -10.91
C ALA A 146 18.99 -15.49 -9.63
N VAL A 147 19.34 -14.44 -8.88
CA VAL A 147 18.60 -14.06 -7.66
C VAL A 147 17.15 -13.67 -7.99
N ALA A 148 16.89 -13.06 -9.15
CA ALA A 148 15.56 -12.60 -9.54
C ALA A 148 14.70 -13.79 -9.91
N VAL A 149 15.27 -14.70 -10.70
CA VAL A 149 14.61 -15.96 -11.06
C VAL A 149 14.30 -16.78 -9.80
N LEU A 150 15.24 -16.86 -8.85
CA LEU A 150 15.00 -17.55 -7.57
C LEU A 150 13.92 -16.87 -6.73
N ALA A 151 13.92 -15.53 -6.63
CA ALA A 151 12.91 -14.78 -5.90
C ALA A 151 11.52 -14.98 -6.54
N VAL A 152 11.41 -14.89 -7.87
CA VAL A 152 10.16 -15.15 -8.60
C VAL A 152 9.72 -16.59 -8.43
N ALA A 153 10.62 -17.56 -8.53
CA ALA A 153 10.32 -18.98 -8.35
C ALA A 153 9.86 -19.28 -6.91
N ALA A 154 10.48 -18.66 -5.90
CA ALA A 154 10.06 -18.79 -4.50
C ALA A 154 8.67 -18.21 -4.27
N VAL A 155 8.38 -17.02 -4.83
CA VAL A 155 7.05 -16.40 -4.76
C VAL A 155 6.01 -17.24 -5.49
N ALA A 156 6.32 -17.72 -6.70
CA ALA A 156 5.44 -18.59 -7.48
C ALA A 156 5.16 -19.90 -6.73
N ALA A 157 6.20 -20.54 -6.16
CA ALA A 157 6.06 -21.75 -5.37
C ALA A 157 5.24 -21.51 -4.10
N PHE A 158 5.42 -20.37 -3.42
CA PHE A 158 4.63 -19.97 -2.26
C PHE A 158 3.16 -19.78 -2.62
N VAL A 159 2.87 -19.05 -3.71
CA VAL A 159 1.51 -18.80 -4.20
C VAL A 159 0.83 -20.11 -4.63
N VAL A 160 1.54 -20.97 -5.37
CA VAL A 160 1.03 -22.28 -5.81
C VAL A 160 0.77 -23.17 -4.60
N ARG A 161 1.69 -23.25 -3.62
CA ARG A 161 1.48 -24.00 -2.37
C ARG A 161 0.26 -23.49 -1.60
N ARG A 162 0.10 -22.17 -1.48
CA ARG A 162 -1.05 -21.57 -0.78
C ARG A 162 -2.36 -21.83 -1.51
N ARG A 163 -2.38 -21.80 -2.85
CA ARG A 163 -3.55 -22.15 -3.67
C ARG A 163 -3.90 -23.63 -3.59
N ARG A 164 -2.90 -24.52 -3.60
CA ARG A 164 -3.10 -25.97 -3.46
C ARG A 164 -3.64 -26.34 -2.08
N ARG A 165 -3.16 -25.71 -1.00
CA ARG A 165 -3.71 -25.90 0.35
C ARG A 165 -5.19 -25.52 0.41
N ARG A 166 -5.57 -24.34 -0.11
CA ARG A 166 -6.97 -23.89 -0.14
C ARG A 166 -7.91 -24.78 -0.95
N ARG A 167 -7.44 -25.38 -2.05
CA ARG A 167 -8.24 -26.35 -2.84
C ARG A 167 -8.46 -27.66 -2.08
N ARG A 168 -7.43 -28.15 -1.41
CA ARG A 168 -7.50 -29.40 -0.65
C ARG A 168 -8.44 -29.28 0.56
N ASP A 169 -8.40 -28.15 1.26
CA ASP A 169 -9.32 -27.87 2.37
C ASP A 169 -10.80 -27.82 1.92
N SER A 170 -11.06 -27.39 0.67
CA SER A 170 -12.44 -27.34 0.11
C SER A 170 -12.92 -28.68 -0.45
N GLU A 171 -12.01 -29.54 -0.92
CA GLU A 171 -12.30 -30.92 -1.31
C GLU A 171 -12.59 -31.79 -0.08
N ASP A 172 -11.82 -31.62 1.00
CA ASP A 172 -12.03 -32.35 2.26
C ASP A 172 -13.36 -31.93 2.94
N GLU A 173 -13.73 -30.65 2.89
CA GLU A 173 -15.02 -30.15 3.41
C GLU A 173 -16.22 -30.69 2.61
N ALA A 174 -16.08 -30.84 1.29
CA ALA A 174 -17.12 -31.39 0.41
C ALA A 174 -17.27 -32.92 0.50
N LEU A 175 -16.27 -33.64 1.03
CA LEU A 175 -16.33 -35.10 1.26
C LEU A 175 -16.91 -35.44 2.65
N VAL A 176 -16.94 -34.47 3.57
CA VAL A 176 -17.45 -34.64 4.94
C VAL A 176 -18.91 -34.16 5.07
N SER A 177 -19.41 -33.34 4.14
CA SER A 177 -20.81 -32.90 4.05
C SER A 177 -21.69 -33.85 3.25
#